data_AF-A0A7I8ER80-F1
#
_entry.id   AF-A0A7I8ER80-F1
#
_cell.length_a   1.000
_cell.length_b   1.000
_cell.length_c   1.000
_cell.angle_alpha   90.00
_cell.angle_beta   90.00
_cell.angle_gamma   90.00
#
_symmetry.space_group_name_H-M   'P 1'
#
loop_
_entity.id
_entity.type
_entity.pdbx_description
1 polymer ?
#
loop_
_entity_poly.entity_id
_entity_poly.type
_entity_poly.pdbx_seq_one_letter_code
_entity_poly.pdbx_strand_id
1 'polypeptide(L)'
;MLLFSSAGGYWLAERATRPVQTITRTAQEISVTDLHRRLNLKQRDEIGELATTFDGMLDRLEGAFERQRQFTADASHELRTPLSIVTTEVEREPSLRERPWSLHCSLDRRRTWWLHPGSILSRQRLGL
;
A
#
# COMPACT_ATOMS: atom_id res chain seq x y z
N MET A 1 22.16 59.51 -5.99
CA MET A 1 20.83 59.17 -6.54
C MET A 1 20.72 57.70 -6.95
N LEU A 2 21.65 57.15 -7.75
CA LEU A 2 21.60 55.74 -8.17
C LEU A 2 21.57 54.74 -7.01
N LEU A 3 22.47 54.88 -6.02
CA LEU A 3 22.49 54.03 -4.83
C LEU A 3 21.16 54.05 -4.06
N PHE A 4 20.55 55.23 -3.95
CA PHE A 4 19.27 55.39 -3.24
C PHE A 4 18.11 54.74 -4.01
N SER A 5 18.11 54.89 -5.34
CA SER A 5 17.14 54.25 -6.22
C SER A 5 17.26 52.72 -6.20
N SER A 6 18.49 52.21 -6.30
CA SER A 6 18.78 50.77 -6.22
C SER A 6 18.40 50.19 -4.86
N ALA A 7 18.73 50.88 -3.76
CA ALA A 7 18.36 50.43 -2.41
C ALA A 7 16.84 50.41 -2.20
N GLY A 8 16.14 51.45 -2.68
CA GLY A 8 14.68 51.52 -2.62
C GLY A 8 14.00 50.43 -3.44
N GLY A 9 14.48 50.18 -4.66
CA GLY A 9 13.97 49.12 -5.52
C GLY A 9 14.16 47.73 -4.93
N TYR A 10 15.33 47.45 -4.36
CA TYR A 10 15.61 46.18 -3.69
C TYR A 10 14.69 45.97 -2.47
N TRP A 11 14.56 46.98 -1.61
CA TRP A 11 13.71 46.92 -0.43
C TRP A 11 12.24 46.68 -0.79
N LEU A 12 11.74 47.34 -1.84
CA LEU A 12 10.37 47.18 -2.31
C LEU A 12 10.13 45.79 -2.91
N ALA A 13 11.06 45.29 -3.73
CA ALA A 13 10.98 43.96 -4.32
C ALA A 13 10.94 42.86 -3.25
N GLU A 14 11.78 42.99 -2.20
CA GLU A 14 11.79 42.05 -1.09
C GLU A 14 10.49 42.11 -0.28
N ARG A 15 9.99 43.33 -0.01
CA ARG A 15 8.71 43.53 0.70
C ARG A 15 7.54 42.91 -0.06
N ALA A 16 7.50 43.05 -1.38
CA ALA A 16 6.42 42.57 -2.25
C ALA A 16 6.43 41.04 -2.42
N THR A 17 7.61 40.40 -2.38
CA THR A 17 7.75 38.94 -2.59
C THR A 17 7.64 38.10 -1.32
N ARG A 18 7.89 38.68 -0.13
CA ARG A 18 7.76 37.99 1.17
C ARG A 18 6.42 37.27 1.40
N PRO A 19 5.24 37.85 1.09
CA PRO A 19 3.97 37.17 1.27
C PRO A 19 3.82 35.92 0.40
N VAL A 20 4.28 35.98 -0.86
CA VAL A 20 4.25 34.86 -1.80
C VAL A 20 5.13 33.70 -1.32
N GLN A 21 6.30 34.01 -0.76
CA GLN A 21 7.17 33.00 -0.15
C GLN A 21 6.49 32.31 1.05
N THR A 22 5.71 33.05 1.85
CA THR A 22 4.96 32.50 2.98
C THR A 22 3.91 31.50 2.50
N ILE A 23 3.16 31.85 1.44
CA ILE A 23 2.18 30.96 0.83
C ILE A 23 2.86 29.70 0.27
N THR A 24 3.94 29.89 -0.48
CA THR A 24 4.71 28.78 -1.10
C THR A 24 5.25 27.83 -0.05
N ARG A 25 5.86 28.36 1.02
CA ARG A 25 6.39 27.54 2.10
C ARG A 25 5.30 26.76 2.82
N THR A 26 4.16 27.40 3.08
CA THR A 26 3.01 26.72 3.69
C THR A 26 2.51 25.60 2.79
N ALA A 27 2.42 25.84 1.47
CA ALA A 27 2.05 24.82 0.49
C ALA A 27 3.02 23.63 0.46
N GLN A 28 4.33 23.88 0.61
CA GLN A 28 5.35 22.82 0.68
C GLN A 28 5.32 22.04 1.99
N GLU A 29 4.90 22.66 3.09
CA GLU A 29 4.80 22.03 4.41
C GLU A 29 3.50 21.21 4.57
N ILE A 30 2.48 21.43 3.74
CA ILE A 30 1.23 20.66 3.77
C ILE A 30 1.50 19.24 3.26
N SER A 31 1.35 18.28 4.16
CA SER A 31 1.39 16.84 3.86
C SER A 31 0.00 16.23 4.02
N VAL A 32 -0.23 15.03 3.47
CA VAL A 32 -1.47 14.25 3.62
C VAL A 32 -1.87 14.04 5.09
N THR A 33 -0.91 14.12 6.01
CA THR A 33 -1.11 13.98 7.45
C THR A 33 -1.47 15.27 8.18
N ASP A 34 -1.32 16.44 7.55
CA ASP A 34 -1.49 17.74 8.22
C ASP A 34 -2.10 18.79 7.28
N LEU A 35 -3.35 18.53 6.84
CA LEU A 35 -4.14 19.46 6.02
C LEU A 35 -4.83 20.56 6.83
N HIS A 36 -4.71 20.58 8.15
CA HIS A 36 -5.43 21.52 9.00
C HIS A 36 -4.80 22.92 9.04
N ARG A 37 -3.61 23.07 8.45
CA ARG A 37 -2.90 24.34 8.43
C ARG A 37 -3.59 25.31 7.47
N ARG A 38 -3.76 26.55 7.92
CA ARG A 38 -4.35 27.65 7.14
C ARG A 38 -3.37 28.81 7.07
N LEU A 39 -3.40 29.55 5.98
CA LEU A 39 -2.51 30.70 5.77
C LEU A 39 -2.81 31.86 6.72
N ASN A 40 -4.10 32.10 7.03
CA ASN A 40 -4.57 33.15 7.94
C ASN A 40 -3.93 34.54 7.69
N LEU A 41 -3.71 34.88 6.42
CA LEU A 41 -3.14 36.17 6.03
C LEU A 41 -4.22 37.24 6.10
N LYS A 42 -4.11 38.16 7.07
CA LYS A 42 -5.03 39.31 7.26
C LYS A 42 -4.74 40.48 6.31
N GLN A 43 -4.40 40.19 5.05
CA GLN A 43 -4.19 41.24 4.04
C GLN A 43 -5.50 41.55 3.32
N ARG A 44 -5.69 42.80 2.90
CA ARG A 44 -6.90 43.30 2.21
C ARG A 44 -6.67 43.57 0.71
N ASP A 45 -5.56 43.08 0.20
CA ASP A 45 -5.15 43.18 -1.20
C ASP A 45 -5.34 41.83 -1.92
N GLU A 46 -4.90 41.75 -3.17
CA GLU A 46 -4.97 40.57 -4.03
C GLU A 46 -4.27 39.36 -3.41
N ILE A 47 -3.28 39.59 -2.54
CA ILE A 47 -2.58 38.51 -1.83
C ILE A 47 -3.48 37.91 -0.74
N GLY A 48 -4.29 38.73 -0.07
CA GLY A 48 -5.31 38.25 0.87
C GLY A 48 -6.40 37.40 0.18
N GLU A 49 -6.81 37.80 -1.02
CA GLU A 49 -7.77 37.02 -1.84
C GLU A 49 -7.18 35.67 -2.28
N LEU A 50 -5.90 35.66 -2.70
CA LEU A 50 -5.19 34.42 -3.02
C LEU A 50 -5.09 33.49 -1.80
N ALA A 51 -4.77 34.05 -0.62
CA ALA A 51 -4.68 33.27 0.61
C ALA A 51 -6.02 32.61 0.97
N THR A 52 -7.11 33.38 0.84
CA THR A 52 -8.48 32.88 1.08
C THR A 52 -8.86 31.78 0.09
N THR A 53 -8.52 31.95 -1.18
CA THR A 53 -8.76 30.95 -2.23
C THR A 53 -7.97 29.66 -1.98
N PHE A 54 -6.73 29.78 -1.54
CA PHE A 54 -5.88 28.64 -1.21
C PHE A 54 -6.42 27.88 0.01
N ASP A 55 -6.80 28.59 1.08
CA ASP A 55 -7.42 27.98 2.26
C ASP A 55 -8.71 27.21 1.88
N GLY A 56 -9.54 27.75 0.99
CA GLY A 56 -10.73 27.05 0.49
C GLY A 56 -10.43 25.80 -0.36
N MET A 57 -9.29 25.75 -1.06
CA MET A 57 -8.83 24.51 -1.71
C MET A 57 -8.40 23.46 -0.68
N LEU A 58 -7.74 23.87 0.40
CA LEU A 58 -7.34 22.96 1.48
C LEU A 58 -8.54 22.35 2.19
N ASP A 59 -9.59 23.14 2.47
CA ASP A 59 -10.84 22.64 3.05
C ASP A 59 -11.46 21.52 2.19
N ARG A 60 -11.43 21.68 0.86
CA ARG A 60 -11.99 20.68 -0.07
C ARG A 60 -11.15 19.39 -0.09
N LEU A 61 -9.83 19.52 -0.07
CA LEU A 61 -8.92 18.37 -0.01
C LEU A 61 -9.07 17.62 1.31
N GLU A 62 -9.17 18.33 2.43
CA GLU A 62 -9.41 17.74 3.75
C GLU A 62 -10.70 16.94 3.78
N GLY A 63 -11.80 17.50 3.27
CA GLY A 63 -13.06 16.78 3.15
C GLY A 63 -13.00 15.56 2.22
N ALA A 64 -12.17 15.58 1.18
CA ALA A 64 -11.98 14.43 0.29
C ALA A 64 -11.17 13.31 0.97
N PHE A 65 -10.10 13.66 1.70
CA PHE A 65 -9.30 12.70 2.45
C PHE A 65 -10.08 12.06 3.60
N GLU A 66 -10.90 12.84 4.32
CA GLU A 66 -11.72 12.30 5.41
C GLU A 66 -12.72 11.26 4.89
N ARG A 67 -13.41 11.57 3.77
CA ARG A 67 -14.29 10.62 3.10
C ARG A 67 -13.53 9.37 2.66
N GLN A 68 -12.35 9.51 2.07
CA GLN A 68 -11.54 8.36 1.65
C GLN A 68 -11.09 7.49 2.84
N ARG A 69 -10.69 8.10 3.96
CA ARG A 69 -10.35 7.37 5.19
C ARG A 69 -11.55 6.60 5.72
N GLN A 70 -12.72 7.23 5.76
CA GLN A 70 -13.95 6.61 6.24
C GLN A 70 -14.35 5.42 5.36
N PHE A 71 -14.30 5.58 4.02
CA PHE A 71 -14.53 4.45 3.09
C PHE A 71 -13.50 3.32 3.24
N THR A 72 -12.21 3.64 3.46
CA THR A 72 -11.17 2.62 3.62
C THR A 72 -11.32 1.88 4.94
N ALA A 73 -11.68 2.59 6.01
CA ALA A 73 -11.98 2.02 7.31
C ALA A 73 -13.21 1.11 7.23
N ASP A 74 -14.31 1.63 6.67
CA ASP A 74 -15.57 0.91 6.55
C ASP A 74 -15.44 -0.30 5.60
N ALA A 75 -14.79 -0.18 4.44
CA ALA A 75 -14.56 -1.30 3.53
C ALA A 75 -13.68 -2.40 4.16
N SER A 76 -12.69 -2.03 4.97
CA SER A 76 -11.86 -3.01 5.68
C SER A 76 -12.65 -3.80 6.74
N HIS A 77 -13.69 -3.19 7.32
CA HIS A 77 -14.59 -3.84 8.26
C HIS A 77 -15.70 -4.65 7.57
N GLU A 78 -16.23 -4.15 6.46
CA GLU A 78 -17.25 -4.83 5.66
C GLU A 78 -16.69 -5.94 4.76
N LEU A 79 -15.38 -6.03 4.54
CA LEU A 79 -14.76 -7.15 3.81
C LEU A 79 -14.28 -8.29 4.72
N ARG A 80 -13.94 -8.03 5.98
CA ARG A 80 -13.53 -9.09 6.94
C ARG A 80 -14.70 -10.02 7.30
N THR A 81 -15.91 -9.47 7.29
CA THR A 81 -17.15 -10.18 7.63
C THR A 81 -17.63 -11.15 6.53
N PRO A 82 -17.70 -10.78 5.22
CA PRO A 82 -18.08 -11.69 4.14
C PRO A 82 -16.95 -12.66 3.77
N LEU A 83 -15.68 -12.29 3.94
CA LEU A 83 -14.56 -13.19 3.64
C LEU A 83 -14.47 -14.35 4.65
N SER A 84 -14.91 -14.14 5.90
CA SER A 84 -15.16 -15.23 6.85
C SER A 84 -16.28 -16.15 6.36
N ILE A 85 -17.37 -15.61 5.80
CA ILE A 85 -18.50 -16.43 5.33
C ILE A 85 -18.09 -17.30 4.13
N VAL A 86 -17.37 -16.75 3.15
CA VAL A 86 -16.90 -17.50 1.97
C VAL A 86 -15.87 -18.57 2.35
N THR A 87 -14.95 -18.29 3.29
CA THR A 87 -13.99 -19.31 3.77
C THR A 87 -14.67 -20.40 4.58
N THR A 88 -15.79 -20.12 5.26
CA THR A 88 -16.56 -21.15 5.97
C THR A 88 -17.31 -22.09 5.02
N GLU A 89 -17.64 -21.65 3.80
CA GLU A 89 -18.23 -22.50 2.75
C GLU A 89 -17.16 -23.45 2.17
N VAL A 90 -15.94 -22.96 1.96
CA VAL A 90 -14.81 -23.76 1.46
C VAL A 90 -14.33 -24.78 2.49
N GLU A 91 -14.38 -24.48 3.79
CA GLU A 91 -14.03 -25.42 4.86
C GLU A 91 -15.08 -26.56 5.01
N ARG A 92 -16.29 -26.40 4.44
CA ARG A 92 -17.39 -27.38 4.56
C ARG A 92 -17.43 -28.45 3.47
N GLU A 93 -16.47 -28.49 2.54
CA GLU A 93 -16.30 -29.63 1.65
C GLU A 93 -15.13 -30.52 2.15
N PRO A 94 -15.39 -31.59 2.92
CA PRO A 94 -14.33 -32.43 3.49
C PRO A 94 -13.73 -33.42 2.47
N SER A 95 -13.85 -33.17 1.16
CA SER A 95 -13.70 -34.21 0.14
C SER A 95 -12.28 -34.41 -0.42
N LEU A 96 -11.31 -33.50 -0.21
CA LEU A 96 -9.96 -33.65 -0.79
C LEU A 96 -8.79 -33.19 0.12
N ARG A 97 -8.92 -33.33 1.45
CA ARG A 97 -7.79 -33.15 2.40
C ARG A 97 -7.17 -34.48 2.86
N GLU A 98 -7.29 -35.53 2.07
CA GLU A 98 -6.48 -36.73 2.19
C GLU A 98 -5.58 -36.89 0.96
N ARG A 99 -4.42 -36.22 1.00
CA ARG A 99 -3.23 -36.72 0.28
C ARG A 99 -2.20 -37.13 1.32
N PRO A 100 -2.10 -38.42 1.67
CA PRO A 100 -1.03 -38.90 2.53
C PRO A 100 0.31 -38.67 1.83
N TRP A 101 1.24 -38.06 2.55
CA TRP A 101 2.61 -37.73 2.14
C TRP A 101 3.50 -38.97 1.91
N SER A 102 2.92 -40.13 1.64
CA SER A 102 3.58 -41.42 1.45
C SER A 102 3.91 -41.69 -0.02
N LEU A 103 4.73 -40.85 -0.65
CA LEU A 103 5.43 -41.22 -1.91
C LEU A 103 6.92 -40.84 -1.90
N HIS A 104 7.48 -40.42 -0.76
CA HIS A 104 8.89 -39.97 -0.68
C HIS A 104 9.79 -40.80 0.25
N CYS A 105 9.38 -42.00 0.67
CA CYS A 105 10.25 -42.90 1.45
C CYS A 105 10.51 -44.25 0.76
N SER A 106 10.62 -44.27 -0.57
CA SER A 106 11.18 -45.40 -1.31
C SER A 106 12.31 -44.97 -2.24
N LEU A 107 13.23 -44.17 -1.69
CA LEU A 107 14.58 -44.02 -2.25
C LEU A 107 15.59 -44.16 -1.10
N ASP A 108 15.55 -45.29 -0.41
CA ASP A 108 16.68 -45.77 0.38
C ASP A 108 17.34 -46.98 -0.32
N ARG A 109 18.30 -46.62 -1.17
CA ARG A 109 19.64 -47.19 -1.27
C ARG A 109 19.82 -48.64 -0.78
N ARG A 110 19.53 -49.61 -1.66
CA ARG A 110 20.31 -50.88 -1.73
C ARG A 110 20.22 -51.52 -3.12
N ARG A 111 20.96 -50.92 -4.07
CA ARG A 111 21.52 -51.63 -5.23
C ARG A 111 22.89 -52.20 -4.83
N THR A 112 23.37 -53.14 -5.64
CA THR A 112 24.54 -54.03 -5.49
C THR A 112 24.13 -55.30 -4.75
N TRP A 113 24.01 -56.48 -5.37
CA TRP A 113 24.98 -57.11 -6.28
C TRP A 113 24.28 -58.00 -7.31
N TRP A 114 24.56 -57.73 -8.59
CA TRP A 114 24.34 -58.65 -9.70
C TRP A 114 25.62 -59.48 -9.87
N LEU A 115 25.57 -60.80 -9.63
CA LEU A 115 26.50 -61.78 -10.17
C LEU A 115 25.71 -63.07 -10.50
N HIS A 116 25.81 -63.48 -11.77
CA HIS A 116 25.40 -64.74 -12.40
C HIS A 116 25.83 -66.03 -11.63
N PRO A 117 25.58 -67.25 -12.14
CA PRO A 117 24.35 -67.90 -12.61
C PRO A 117 24.19 -69.31 -11.98
N GLY A 118 22.99 -69.90 -12.03
CA GLY A 118 22.84 -71.36 -11.95
C GLY A 118 22.26 -71.91 -10.65
N SER A 119 20.96 -72.24 -10.71
CA SER A 119 20.44 -73.46 -10.11
C SER A 119 19.12 -73.79 -10.79
N ILE A 120 19.21 -74.69 -11.76
CA ILE A 120 18.14 -75.45 -12.38
C ILE A 120 17.44 -76.25 -11.28
N LEU A 121 16.11 -76.34 -11.36
CA LEU A 121 15.24 -77.50 -11.11
C LEU A 121 13.96 -77.02 -10.42
N SER A 122 12.87 -76.96 -11.19
CA SER A 122 11.80 -77.97 -11.13
C SER A 122 10.77 -77.59 -10.07
N ARG A 123 9.46 -77.71 -10.23
CA ARG A 123 8.66 -78.65 -11.03
C ARG A 123 7.21 -78.18 -10.83
N GLN A 124 6.38 -78.40 -11.84
CA GLN A 124 5.02 -78.97 -11.78
C GLN A 124 4.01 -78.45 -10.73
N ARG A 125 2.69 -78.41 -10.95
CA ARG A 125 1.77 -78.70 -12.05
C ARG A 125 0.42 -78.80 -11.33
N LEU A 126 -0.60 -78.13 -11.88
CA LEU A 126 -2.03 -78.44 -11.85
C LEU A 126 -2.68 -78.99 -10.55
N GLY A 127 -3.74 -78.30 -10.14
CA GLY A 127 -5.08 -78.89 -10.11
C GLY A 127 -5.40 -79.79 -8.93
N LEU A 128 -6.28 -79.30 -8.06
CA LEU A 128 -7.58 -79.89 -7.72
C LEU A 128 -8.44 -78.80 -7.07
#